data_AF-A0A7Y0FZG8-F1
#
_entry.id   AF-A0A7Y0FZG8-F1
#
_cell.length_a   1.000
_cell.length_b   1.000
_cell.length_c   1.000
_cell.angle_alpha   90.00
_cell.angle_beta   90.00
_cell.angle_gamma   90.00
#
_symmetry.space_group_name_H-M   'P 1'
#
loop_
_entity.id
_entity.type
_entity.pdbx_description
1 polymer ?
#
loop_
_entity_poly.entity_id
_entity_poly.type
_entity_poly.pdbx_seq_one_letter_code
_entity_poly.pdbx_strand_id
1 'polypeptide(L)' 'MPGRRFWGLIVLTVAVAFSAIGYVLNDHSPSGPWGLAGLVCGLLTVLVISRRQKK' A
#
# COMPACT_ATOMS: atom_id res chain seq x y z
N MET A 1 -19.07 10.68 5.83
CA MET A 1 -18.56 9.99 4.63
C MET A 1 -17.72 8.76 5.06
N PRO A 2 -18.29 7.55 5.06
CA PRO A 2 -17.60 6.33 5.50
C PRO A 2 -16.38 5.93 4.65
N GLY A 3 -16.20 6.52 3.46
CA GLY A 3 -15.11 6.18 2.53
C GLY A 3 -13.69 6.43 3.06
N ARG A 4 -13.45 7.44 3.92
CA ARG A 4 -12.10 7.73 4.44
C ARG A 4 -11.58 6.71 5.45
N ARG A 5 -12.47 5.94 6.12
CA ARG A 5 -12.06 4.93 7.11
C ARG A 5 -11.31 3.76 6.49
N PHE A 6 -11.60 3.42 5.23
CA PHE A 6 -10.96 2.30 4.54
C PHE A 6 -9.64 2.67 3.86
N TRP A 7 -9.29 3.95 3.78
CA TRP A 7 -8.06 4.37 3.10
C TRP A 7 -6.81 3.86 3.79
N GLY A 8 -6.74 3.96 5.12
CA GLY A 8 -5.63 3.39 5.88
C GLY A 8 -5.54 1.87 5.72
N LEU A 9 -6.68 1.20 5.60
CA LEU A 9 -6.75 -0.25 5.41
C LEU A 9 -6.23 -0.66 4.03
N ILE A 10 -6.52 0.12 2.98
CA ILE A 10 -5.97 -0.06 1.63
C ILE A 10 -4.46 0.12 1.63
N VAL A 11 -3.94 1.19 2.24
CA VAL A 11 -2.48 1.42 2.32
C VAL A 11 -1.81 0.26 3.06
N LEU A 12 -2.38 -0.16 4.20
CA LEU A 12 -1.81 -1.20 5.03
C LEU A 12 -1.81 -2.56 4.32
N THR A 13 -2.90 -2.93 3.63
CA THR A 13 -2.94 -4.17 2.84
C THR A 13 -1.95 -4.16 1.67
N VAL A 14 -1.84 -3.06 0.94
CA VAL A 14 -0.87 -2.93 -0.17
C VAL A 14 0.58 -2.96 0.35
N ALA A 15 0.86 -2.28 1.46
CA ALA A 15 2.18 -2.26 2.07
C ALA A 15 2.61 -3.64 2.59
N VAL A 16 1.68 -4.38 3.21
CA VAL A 16 1.93 -5.76 3.68
C VAL A 16 2.11 -6.70 2.49
N ALA A 17 1.30 -6.60 1.44
CA ALA A 17 1.45 -7.42 0.24
C ALA A 17 2.81 -7.22 -0.43
N PHE A 18 3.23 -5.97 -0.64
CA PHE A 18 4.53 -5.65 -1.21
C PHE A 18 5.69 -6.08 -0.31
N SER A 19 5.55 -5.93 1.01
CA SER A 19 6.56 -6.41 1.96
C SER A 19 6.68 -7.93 1.93
N ALA A 20 5.56 -8.66 1.86
CA ALA A 20 5.55 -10.12 1.78
C ALA A 20 6.17 -10.62 0.46
N ILE A 21 5.83 -9.98 -0.66
CA ILE A 21 6.43 -10.28 -1.97
C ILE A 21 7.95 -10.00 -1.94
N GLY A 22 8.35 -8.85 -1.40
CA GLY A 22 9.75 -8.48 -1.23
C GLY A 22 10.52 -9.41 -0.29
N TYR A 23 9.85 -9.98 0.71
CA TYR A 23 10.43 -10.96 1.63
C TYR A 23 10.67 -12.31 0.94
N VAL A 24 9.75 -12.75 0.10
CA VAL A 24 9.91 -13.99 -0.69
C VAL A 24 10.98 -13.82 -1.77
N LEU A 25 11.00 -12.68 -2.45
CA LEU A 25 11.99 -12.37 -3.49
C LEU A 25 13.40 -12.12 -2.96
N ASN A 26 13.54 -11.79 -1.68
CA ASN A 26 14.81 -11.46 -1.05
C ASN A 26 15.27 -12.58 -0.10
N ASP A 27 15.03 -13.84 -0.46
CA ASP A 27 15.44 -15.04 0.30
C ASP A 27 15.11 -14.96 1.80
N HIS A 28 13.87 -14.56 2.12
CA HIS A 28 13.39 -14.44 3.49
C HIS A 28 14.17 -13.41 4.34
N SER A 29 14.85 -12.46 3.70
CA SER A 29 15.48 -11.32 4.35
C SER A 29 14.59 -10.09 4.27
N PRO A 30 14.35 -9.39 5.39
CA PRO A 30 13.51 -8.20 5.42
C PRO A 30 14.13 -7.10 4.56
N SER A 31 13.40 -6.65 3.55
CA SER A 31 13.84 -5.62 2.61
C SER A 31 13.08 -4.31 2.85
N GLY A 32 13.73 -3.37 3.54
CA GLY A 32 13.22 -2.02 3.75
C GLY A 32 12.72 -1.30 2.48
N PRO A 33 13.40 -1.43 1.32
CA PRO A 33 12.94 -0.81 0.07
C PRO A 33 11.58 -1.30 -0.42
N TRP A 34 11.26 -2.59 -0.23
CA TRP A 34 9.98 -3.16 -0.67
C TRP A 34 8.82 -2.70 0.20
N GLY A 35 9.03 -2.54 1.51
CA GLY A 35 8.05 -1.93 2.41
C GLY A 35 7.77 -0.47 2.06
N LEU A 36 8.83 0.32 1.76
CA LEU A 36 8.70 1.70 1.28
C LEU A 36 7.95 1.79 -0.05
N ALA A 37 8.28 0.91 -1.01
CA ALA A 37 7.58 0.84 -2.29
C ALA A 37 6.08 0.52 -2.11
N GLY A 38 5.75 -0.44 -1.24
CA GLY A 38 4.38 -0.78 -0.88
C GLY A 38 3.60 0.38 -0.26
N LEU A 39 4.24 1.14 0.63
CA LEU A 39 3.66 2.34 1.26
C LEU A 39 3.33 3.42 0.23
N VAL A 40 4.27 3.72 -0.67
CA VAL A 40 4.09 4.71 -1.75
C VAL A 40 2.96 4.26 -2.71
N CYS A 41 2.95 2.97 -3.07
CA CYS A 41 1.94 2.40 -3.96
C CYS A 41 0.54 2.43 -3.33
N GLY A 42 0.43 2.11 -2.04
CA GLY A 42 -0.81 2.23 -1.28
C GLY A 42 -1.34 3.67 -1.22
N LEU A 43 -0.46 4.64 -0.95
CA LEU A 43 -0.79 6.07 -0.93
C LEU A 43 -1.27 6.57 -2.30
N LEU A 44 -0.61 6.17 -3.39
CA LEU A 44 -1.02 6.51 -4.76
C LEU A 44 -2.40 5.93 -5.10
N THR A 45 -2.65 4.68 -4.73
CA THR A 45 -3.95 4.01 -4.94
C THR A 45 -5.06 4.79 -4.26
N VAL A 46 -4.83 5.18 -3.01
CA VAL A 46 -5.76 5.99 -2.22
C VAL A 46 -5.99 7.37 -2.84
N LEU A 47 -4.93 8.04 -3.33
CA LEU A 47 -5.05 9.33 -4.03
C LEU A 47 -5.86 9.22 -5.32
N VAL A 48 -5.69 8.15 -6.10
CA VAL A 48 -6.46 7.91 -7.33
C VAL A 48 -7.94 7.71 -6.99
N ILE A 49 -8.25 6.88 -6.00
CA ILE A 49 -9.63 6.65 -5.52
C ILE A 49 -10.23 7.96 -5.02
N SER A 50 -9.48 8.75 -4.25
CA SER A 50 -9.91 10.08 -3.80
C SER A 50 -10.30 11.00 -4.94
N ARG A 51 -9.47 11.03 -5.98
CA ARG A 51 -9.69 11.93 -7.12
C ARG A 51 -10.91 11.51 -7.92
N ARG A 52 -11.19 10.21 -7.99
CA ARG A 52 -12.39 9.67 -8.64
C ARG A 52 -13.67 9.92 -7.84
N GLN A 53 -13.60 9.92 -6.51
CA GLN A 53 -14.76 10.20 -5.63
C GLN A 53 -15.17 11.68 -5.57
N LYS A 54 -14.29 12.60 -6.00
CA LYS A 54 -14.58 14.05 -6.06
C LYS A 54 -15.25 14.50 -7.37
N LYS A 55 -15.45 13.59 -8.32
CA LYS A 55 -16.07 13.84 -9.63
C LYS A 55 -17.46 13.25 -9.65
#